data_AF-A0A6I9YXL3-F1
#
_entry.id   AF-A0A6I9YXL3-F1
#
_cell.length_a   1.000
_cell.length_b   1.000
_cell.length_c   1.000
_cell.angle_alpha   90.00
_cell.angle_beta   90.00
_cell.angle_gamma   90.00
#
_symmetry.space_group_name_H-M   'P 1'
#
loop_
_entity.id
_entity.type
_entity.pdbx_description
1 polymer ?
#
loop_
_entity_poly.entity_id
_entity_poly.type
_entity_poly.pdbx_seq_one_letter_code
_entity_poly.pdbx_strand_id
1 'polypeptide(L)'
;MTDIVLLEILFRGIAMFVAKLNDASFKRLHNAMTTVALYNAACYCNASVLNQTLFSNLSSFEQQSDVESGNWSLLTKDQCMQLGGHLVGNSCNYVPDITFMSFILFLGTLFCAMVLKKFKSSRYFPTGVRKLVGDFSIILTILIFCGIDAALGLETPKLLVPETFQPTNPKRDWLVFPFGANPWWIYLVSSVPAILVTILIFMDQQITAVILNRKEYKLQKGAGFHLDFLCVSLLMIVTSFMGLPWYVSATVISLAHMDSLKKESTTSAPGEQPKFLGIREQRVTGLMVFILTGLSVFLAPVLKFIPMPVLYGIFFYMGISALSSIQFMERLQLLLMPAKHQPDFIYLRHVPLRQVHLYTFIQIFCLAVLWLIKSTAAAIIFPLMLLALVGIRKAMEYIFSLQHLSWLDDIMPEKDKKEEEEKLKRIQDQDESDSEDTELMYQEKGPEINISVN
;
A
#
# COMPACT_ATOMS: atom_id res chain seq x y z
N MET A 1 -4.23 14.24 -11.82
CA MET A 1 -4.15 14.71 -10.40
C MET A 1 -4.61 13.67 -9.39
N THR A 2 -5.71 12.97 -9.64
CA THR A 2 -6.08 11.75 -8.90
C THR A 2 -4.91 10.77 -8.77
N ASP A 3 -4.05 10.66 -9.79
CA ASP A 3 -2.82 9.86 -9.71
C ASP A 3 -1.77 10.41 -8.74
N ILE A 4 -1.66 11.74 -8.54
CA ILE A 4 -0.73 12.35 -7.57
C ILE A 4 -1.20 12.06 -6.15
N VAL A 5 -2.52 12.14 -5.93
CA VAL A 5 -3.16 11.83 -4.65
C VAL A 5 -3.05 10.33 -4.35
N LEU A 6 -3.26 9.48 -5.35
CA LEU A 6 -3.06 8.04 -5.26
C LEU A 6 -1.60 7.68 -4.96
N LEU A 7 -0.66 8.38 -5.61
CA LEU A 7 0.77 8.23 -5.40
C LEU A 7 1.15 8.69 -4.00
N GLU A 8 0.68 9.83 -3.52
CA GLU A 8 0.95 10.31 -2.16
C GLU A 8 0.45 9.33 -1.09
N ILE A 9 -0.70 8.72 -1.33
CA ILE A 9 -1.28 7.73 -0.42
C ILE A 9 -0.53 6.39 -0.50
N LEU A 10 -0.08 5.97 -1.68
CA LEU A 10 0.86 4.85 -1.78
C LEU A 10 2.20 5.17 -1.13
N PHE A 11 2.65 6.41 -1.22
CA PHE A 11 3.78 6.95 -0.48
C PHE A 11 3.48 7.08 1.01
N ARG A 12 2.23 7.09 1.51
CA ARG A 12 1.91 6.85 2.93
C ARG A 12 2.15 5.39 3.29
N GLY A 13 1.77 4.45 2.44
CA GLY A 13 2.08 3.03 2.64
C GLY A 13 3.59 2.76 2.63
N ILE A 14 4.28 3.27 1.62
CA ILE A 14 5.73 3.12 1.43
C ILE A 14 6.51 3.95 2.46
N ALA A 15 6.10 5.19 2.80
CA ALA A 15 6.76 5.96 3.86
C ALA A 15 6.44 5.41 5.25
N MET A 16 5.26 4.82 5.51
CA MET A 16 5.00 4.07 6.74
C MET A 16 5.88 2.83 6.79
N PHE A 17 6.09 2.15 5.66
CA PHE A 17 7.03 1.04 5.55
C PHE A 17 8.49 1.48 5.74
N VAL A 18 8.95 2.55 5.08
CA VAL A 18 10.29 3.14 5.22
C VAL A 18 10.48 3.72 6.61
N ALA A 19 9.46 4.31 7.22
CA ALA A 19 9.48 4.76 8.61
C ALA A 19 9.50 3.56 9.56
N LYS A 20 8.74 2.49 9.34
CA LYS A 20 8.78 1.28 10.17
C LYS A 20 10.12 0.54 10.04
N LEU A 21 10.67 0.53 8.83
CA LEU A 21 12.06 0.14 8.58
C LEU A 21 12.99 1.05 9.40
N ASN A 22 12.90 2.38 9.28
CA ASN A 22 13.78 3.34 9.97
C ASN A 22 13.63 3.39 11.51
N ASP A 23 12.45 3.14 12.07
CA ASP A 23 12.12 3.56 13.43
C ASP A 23 12.38 2.49 14.49
N ALA A 24 12.45 1.21 14.12
CA ALA A 24 12.76 0.14 15.09
C ALA A 24 13.69 -0.95 14.56
N SER A 25 13.56 -1.36 13.30
CA SER A 25 14.33 -2.48 12.75
C SER A 25 15.67 -2.03 12.18
N PHE A 26 15.69 -0.93 11.41
CA PHE A 26 16.88 -0.41 10.73
C PHE A 26 17.76 0.44 11.66
N LYS A 27 17.20 1.17 12.65
CA LYS A 27 18.00 1.76 13.73
C LYS A 27 18.67 0.68 14.60
N ARG A 28 17.99 -0.44 14.88
CA ARG A 28 18.62 -1.60 15.53
C ARG A 28 19.61 -2.31 14.62
N LEU A 29 19.37 -2.37 13.30
CA LEU A 29 20.27 -2.94 12.29
C LEU A 29 21.53 -2.08 12.07
N HIS A 30 21.38 -0.76 12.02
CA HIS A 30 22.47 0.20 11.91
C HIS A 30 23.25 0.27 13.21
N ASN A 31 22.59 0.33 14.37
CA ASN A 31 23.25 0.21 15.66
C ASN A 31 23.95 -1.14 15.82
N ALA A 32 23.35 -2.24 15.34
CA ALA A 32 23.98 -3.54 15.27
C ALA A 32 25.24 -3.51 14.38
N MET A 33 25.12 -3.00 13.15
CA MET A 33 26.21 -2.95 12.16
C MET A 33 27.32 -1.97 12.58
N THR A 34 27.03 -0.89 13.32
CA THR A 34 28.05 -0.03 13.95
C THR A 34 28.63 -0.65 15.23
N THR A 35 27.88 -1.46 15.99
CA THR A 35 28.42 -2.26 17.11
C THR A 35 29.23 -3.48 16.68
N VAL A 36 29.08 -3.97 15.44
CA VAL A 36 29.99 -4.99 14.86
C VAL A 36 31.44 -4.48 14.83
N ALA A 37 31.67 -3.17 14.83
CA ALA A 37 33.01 -2.59 14.89
C ALA A 37 33.65 -2.55 16.29
N LEU A 38 32.88 -2.82 17.37
CA LEU A 38 33.35 -2.81 18.77
C LEU A 38 32.74 -4.01 19.52
N TYR A 39 33.30 -5.19 19.30
CA TYR A 39 32.99 -6.41 20.06
C TYR A 39 33.56 -6.34 21.48
N ASN A 40 32.88 -5.65 22.40
CA ASN A 40 33.17 -5.73 23.83
C ASN A 40 31.90 -6.17 24.58
N ALA A 41 31.69 -7.47 24.70
CA ALA A 41 30.75 -8.08 25.64
C ALA A 41 31.55 -8.69 26.78
N ALA A 42 31.38 -8.19 28.02
CA ALA A 42 32.03 -8.74 29.19
C ALA A 42 31.03 -9.58 29.99
N CYS A 43 31.44 -10.74 30.47
CA CYS A 43 30.67 -11.53 31.42
C CYS A 43 30.87 -10.95 32.83
N TYR A 44 29.79 -10.67 33.55
CA TYR A 44 29.85 -10.28 34.96
C TYR A 44 29.21 -11.38 35.82
N CYS A 45 30.02 -12.04 36.64
CA CYS A 45 29.56 -12.98 37.65
C CYS A 45 29.71 -12.32 39.02
N ASN A 46 28.62 -12.22 39.79
CA ASN A 46 28.71 -11.78 41.18
C ASN A 46 29.16 -12.97 42.04
N ALA A 47 30.33 -12.86 42.66
CA ALA A 47 30.96 -13.94 43.42
C ALA A 47 30.14 -14.42 44.64
N SER A 48 29.06 -13.71 45.00
CA SER A 48 28.20 -14.04 46.13
C SER A 48 27.18 -15.15 45.88
N VAL A 49 26.98 -15.60 44.63
CA VAL A 49 25.95 -16.61 44.27
C VAL A 49 26.54 -17.99 43.93
N LEU A 50 27.88 -18.13 43.92
CA LEU A 50 28.51 -19.42 43.68
C LEU A 50 28.43 -20.30 44.96
N ASN A 51 27.29 -20.96 45.15
CA ASN A 51 27.19 -22.04 46.14
C ASN A 51 28.27 -23.09 45.83
N GLN A 52 29.07 -23.41 46.84
CA GLN A 52 30.29 -24.25 46.80
C GLN A 52 30.09 -25.71 46.32
N THR A 53 28.97 -26.06 45.68
CA THR A 53 28.62 -27.46 45.36
C THR A 53 28.89 -27.88 43.92
N LEU A 54 29.31 -26.97 43.02
CA LEU A 54 29.62 -27.31 41.62
C LEU A 54 31.11 -27.51 41.31
N PHE A 55 32.01 -27.32 42.28
CA PHE A 55 33.47 -27.41 42.06
C PHE A 55 34.04 -28.85 42.11
N SER A 56 33.22 -29.89 42.27
CA SER A 56 33.75 -31.24 42.51
C SER A 56 34.22 -32.01 41.27
N ASN A 57 33.98 -31.53 40.03
CA ASN A 57 34.26 -32.32 38.82
C ASN A 57 35.22 -31.68 37.80
N LEU A 58 36.06 -30.72 38.22
CA LEU A 58 37.16 -30.23 37.36
C LEU A 58 38.52 -30.44 38.03
N SER A 59 38.80 -31.68 38.43
CA SER A 59 40.06 -32.12 39.04
C SER A 59 41.19 -32.29 38.03
N SER A 60 41.45 -31.30 37.18
CA SER A 60 42.60 -31.32 36.28
C SER A 60 43.17 -29.93 35.96
N PHE A 61 43.23 -29.05 36.97
CA PHE A 61 44.07 -27.86 36.91
C PHE A 61 44.61 -27.53 38.31
N GLU A 62 45.56 -28.36 38.78
CA GLU A 62 46.48 -27.93 39.83
C GLU A 62 47.43 -26.89 39.23
N GLN A 63 47.22 -25.62 39.55
CA GLN A 63 48.18 -24.79 40.30
C GLN A 63 47.71 -23.34 40.33
N GLN A 64 47.96 -22.76 41.49
CA GLN A 64 48.00 -21.33 41.82
C GLN A 64 46.76 -20.70 42.48
N SER A 65 47.06 -20.35 43.74
CA SER A 65 46.43 -19.42 44.64
C SER A 65 45.92 -18.12 43.99
N ASP A 66 44.97 -17.53 44.71
CA ASP A 66 44.41 -16.19 44.55
C ASP A 66 43.18 -16.10 43.64
N VAL A 67 42.02 -16.12 44.30
CA VAL A 67 40.72 -15.68 43.78
C VAL A 67 40.77 -14.16 43.65
N GLU A 68 41.55 -13.65 42.70
CA GLU A 68 41.50 -12.26 42.25
C GLU A 68 41.57 -12.23 40.73
N SER A 69 40.51 -11.72 40.11
CA SER A 69 40.46 -11.36 38.68
C SER A 69 40.79 -12.46 37.67
N GLY A 70 40.05 -13.56 37.69
CA GLY A 70 39.92 -14.38 36.48
C GLY A 70 39.45 -13.50 35.32
N ASN A 71 40.12 -13.54 34.16
CA ASN A 71 39.77 -12.76 32.97
C ASN A 71 38.39 -13.20 32.43
N TRP A 72 37.31 -12.67 33.02
CA TRP A 72 35.92 -12.92 32.60
C TRP A 72 35.61 -12.43 31.18
N SER A 73 36.54 -11.67 30.58
CA SER A 73 36.52 -11.19 29.20
C SER A 73 36.86 -12.27 28.16
N LEU A 74 37.47 -13.40 28.55
CA LEU A 74 37.88 -14.46 27.63
C LEU A 74 36.86 -15.62 27.53
N LEU A 75 35.80 -15.57 28.32
CA LEU A 75 34.81 -16.65 28.43
C LEU A 75 33.78 -16.56 27.30
N THR A 76 33.45 -17.69 26.67
CA THR A 76 32.39 -17.73 25.65
C THR A 76 31.01 -17.53 26.27
N LYS A 77 30.05 -17.04 25.47
CA LYS A 77 28.67 -16.73 25.88
C LYS A 77 28.01 -17.90 26.62
N ASP A 78 28.16 -19.11 26.08
CA ASP A 78 27.52 -20.32 26.62
C ASP A 78 28.12 -20.74 27.95
N GLN A 79 29.45 -20.60 28.12
CA GLN A 79 30.15 -20.88 29.37
C GLN A 79 29.78 -19.86 30.47
N CYS A 80 29.59 -18.58 30.11
CA CYS A 80 29.13 -17.53 31.04
C CYS A 80 27.71 -17.82 31.56
N MET A 81 26.79 -18.24 30.68
CA MET A 81 25.42 -18.58 31.06
C MET A 81 25.35 -19.85 31.91
N GLN A 82 26.19 -20.86 31.63
CA GLN A 82 26.28 -22.08 32.45
C GLN A 82 26.78 -21.82 33.88
N LEU A 83 27.64 -20.82 34.07
CA LEU A 83 28.15 -20.40 35.37
C LEU A 83 27.21 -19.44 36.12
N GLY A 84 26.02 -19.14 35.57
CA GLY A 84 25.05 -18.23 36.17
C GLY A 84 25.46 -16.75 36.10
N GLY A 85 26.41 -16.40 35.23
CA GLY A 85 26.85 -15.03 34.98
C GLY A 85 25.86 -14.22 34.17
N HIS A 86 25.83 -12.91 34.37
CA HIS A 86 25.04 -12.00 33.55
C HIS A 86 25.96 -11.29 32.54
N LEU A 87 25.58 -11.33 31.27
CA LEU A 87 26.31 -10.62 30.21
C LEU A 87 26.02 -9.12 30.33
N VAL A 88 27.07 -8.30 30.38
CA VAL A 88 26.97 -6.84 30.51
C VAL A 88 27.78 -6.18 29.40
N GLY A 89 27.10 -5.37 28.58
CA GLY A 89 27.70 -4.71 27.43
C GLY A 89 26.67 -4.36 26.37
N ASN A 90 26.95 -3.34 25.56
CA ASN A 90 26.03 -2.88 24.51
C ASN A 90 25.73 -3.95 23.45
N SER A 91 26.62 -4.94 23.31
CA SER A 91 26.55 -6.01 22.31
C SER A 91 26.01 -7.35 22.85
N CYS A 92 25.64 -7.45 24.13
CA CYS A 92 25.24 -8.72 24.76
C CYS A 92 23.88 -9.26 24.28
N ASN A 93 22.99 -8.36 23.83
CA ASN A 93 21.69 -8.71 23.24
C ASN A 93 21.74 -8.90 21.71
N TYR A 94 22.94 -8.84 21.12
CA TYR A 94 23.10 -8.99 19.68
C TYR A 94 23.15 -10.47 19.29
N VAL A 95 22.19 -10.90 18.47
CA VAL A 95 22.20 -12.22 17.85
C VAL A 95 22.59 -12.01 16.38
N PRO A 96 23.79 -12.45 15.96
CA PRO A 96 24.38 -12.07 14.67
C PRO A 96 23.64 -12.60 13.43
N ASP A 97 22.71 -13.55 13.56
CA ASP A 97 22.12 -14.24 12.40
C ASP A 97 20.66 -13.82 12.08
N ILE A 98 19.96 -13.19 13.02
CA ILE A 98 18.53 -12.87 12.88
C ILE A 98 18.31 -11.84 11.76
N THR A 99 19.23 -10.87 11.64
CA THR A 99 19.12 -9.75 10.71
C THR A 99 19.29 -10.19 9.26
N PHE A 100 20.32 -11.00 8.99
CA PHE A 100 20.58 -11.57 7.68
C PHE A 100 19.45 -12.50 7.25
N MET A 101 19.00 -13.38 8.15
CA MET A 101 17.87 -14.27 7.88
C MET A 101 16.58 -13.50 7.62
N SER A 102 16.30 -12.43 8.38
CA SER A 102 15.12 -11.58 8.15
C SER A 102 15.14 -10.94 6.76
N PHE A 103 16.33 -10.55 6.26
CA PHE A 103 16.47 -10.00 4.91
C PHE A 103 16.25 -11.07 3.83
N ILE A 104 16.74 -12.30 4.04
CA ILE A 104 16.49 -13.43 3.14
C ILE A 104 14.99 -13.75 3.08
N LEU A 105 14.31 -13.83 4.22
CA LEU A 105 12.86 -14.05 4.27
C LEU A 105 12.09 -12.92 3.59
N PHE A 106 12.48 -11.67 3.82
CA PHE A 106 11.87 -10.49 3.21
C PHE A 106 12.01 -10.49 1.67
N LEU A 107 13.24 -10.60 1.14
CA LEU A 107 13.47 -10.60 -0.31
C LEU A 107 12.95 -11.87 -0.97
N GLY A 108 13.09 -13.01 -0.30
CA GLY A 108 12.62 -14.30 -0.78
C GLY A 108 11.10 -14.31 -0.96
N THR A 109 10.35 -13.80 0.03
CA THR A 109 8.89 -13.69 -0.07
C THR A 109 8.45 -12.74 -1.17
N LEU A 110 9.10 -11.59 -1.28
CA LEU A 110 8.84 -10.63 -2.35
C LEU A 110 9.06 -11.26 -3.73
N PHE A 111 10.22 -11.88 -3.94
CA PHE A 111 10.57 -12.53 -5.21
C PHE A 111 9.60 -13.67 -5.55
N CYS A 112 9.32 -14.54 -4.57
CA CYS A 112 8.40 -15.66 -4.74
C CYS A 112 6.98 -15.20 -5.08
N ALA A 113 6.46 -14.17 -4.38
CA ALA A 113 5.16 -13.58 -4.68
C ALA A 113 5.09 -13.02 -6.11
N MET A 114 6.14 -12.32 -6.57
CA MET A 114 6.22 -11.82 -7.94
C MET A 114 6.27 -12.94 -8.97
N VAL A 115 7.06 -13.99 -8.73
CA VAL A 115 7.16 -15.17 -9.62
C VAL A 115 5.83 -15.92 -9.69
N LEU A 116 5.19 -16.20 -8.56
CA LEU A 116 3.90 -16.89 -8.49
C LEU A 116 2.78 -16.06 -9.13
N LYS A 117 2.81 -14.73 -9.02
CA LYS A 117 1.84 -13.88 -9.74
C LYS A 117 2.10 -13.89 -11.25
N LYS A 118 3.38 -13.80 -11.68
CA LYS A 118 3.75 -13.87 -13.11
C LYS A 118 3.49 -15.26 -13.70
N PHE A 119 3.51 -16.30 -12.88
CA PHE A 119 3.16 -17.66 -13.28
C PHE A 119 1.73 -17.74 -13.82
N LYS A 120 0.80 -16.90 -13.34
CA LYS A 120 -0.57 -16.80 -13.86
C LYS A 120 -0.64 -16.49 -15.37
N SER A 121 0.29 -15.72 -15.91
CA SER A 121 0.34 -15.40 -17.35
C SER A 121 1.32 -16.28 -18.12
N SER A 122 2.05 -17.15 -17.44
CA SER A 122 2.99 -18.08 -18.06
C SER A 122 2.29 -19.08 -18.99
N ARG A 123 3.07 -19.61 -19.93
CA ARG A 123 2.65 -20.65 -20.90
C ARG A 123 2.78 -22.07 -20.35
N TYR A 124 3.43 -22.23 -19.21
CA TYR A 124 3.61 -23.52 -18.55
C TYR A 124 2.36 -23.88 -17.73
N PHE A 125 2.00 -25.17 -17.68
CA PHE A 125 0.86 -25.77 -16.95
C PHE A 125 -0.55 -25.53 -17.53
N PRO A 126 -1.53 -26.42 -17.24
CA PRO A 126 -2.91 -26.25 -17.66
C PRO A 126 -3.57 -25.03 -17.01
N THR A 127 -4.54 -24.45 -17.71
CA THR A 127 -5.19 -23.17 -17.35
C THR A 127 -5.82 -23.18 -15.95
N GLY A 128 -6.37 -24.31 -15.51
CA GLY A 128 -6.98 -24.46 -14.18
C GLY A 128 -5.97 -24.34 -13.05
N VAL A 129 -4.85 -25.06 -13.14
CA VAL A 129 -3.78 -25.01 -12.13
C VAL A 129 -3.15 -23.62 -12.10
N ARG A 130 -2.90 -23.03 -13.27
CA ARG A 130 -2.35 -21.69 -13.40
C ARG A 130 -3.21 -20.62 -12.72
N LYS A 131 -4.54 -20.74 -12.87
CA LYS A 131 -5.50 -19.84 -12.21
C LYS A 131 -5.50 -20.03 -10.69
N LEU A 132 -5.56 -21.27 -10.21
CA LEU A 132 -5.55 -21.58 -8.77
C LEU A 132 -4.26 -21.04 -8.11
N VAL A 133 -3.09 -21.36 -8.67
CA VAL A 133 -1.79 -20.91 -8.13
C VAL A 133 -1.65 -19.39 -8.19
N GLY A 134 -2.15 -18.76 -9.26
CA GLY A 134 -2.10 -17.30 -9.42
C GLY A 134 -3.02 -16.53 -8.45
N ASP A 135 -4.18 -17.09 -8.13
CA ASP A 135 -5.17 -16.48 -7.23
C ASP A 135 -4.79 -16.69 -5.75
N PHE A 136 -4.21 -17.85 -5.40
CA PHE A 136 -3.72 -18.16 -4.04
C PHE A 136 -2.24 -17.81 -3.80
N SER A 137 -1.59 -17.08 -4.72
CA SER A 137 -0.14 -16.85 -4.72
C SER A 137 0.39 -16.27 -3.40
N ILE A 138 -0.28 -15.24 -2.86
CA ILE A 138 0.13 -14.58 -1.61
C ILE A 138 0.07 -15.55 -0.43
N ILE A 139 -1.01 -16.33 -0.31
CA ILE A 139 -1.19 -17.30 0.77
C ILE A 139 -0.15 -18.42 0.65
N LEU A 140 0.07 -18.93 -0.56
CA LEU A 140 1.08 -19.96 -0.82
C LEU A 140 2.49 -19.47 -0.44
N THR A 141 2.85 -18.23 -0.78
CA THR A 141 4.12 -17.63 -0.37
C THR A 141 4.26 -17.55 1.15
N ILE A 142 3.21 -17.14 1.88
CA ILE A 142 3.23 -17.11 3.36
C ILE A 142 3.54 -18.51 3.90
N LEU A 143 2.83 -19.53 3.41
CA LEU A 143 2.98 -20.90 3.89
C LEU A 143 4.38 -21.46 3.59
N ILE A 144 4.93 -21.22 2.40
CA ILE A 144 6.28 -21.68 2.03
C ILE A 144 7.33 -21.07 2.96
N PHE A 145 7.31 -19.74 3.14
CA PHE A 145 8.33 -19.08 3.96
C PHE A 145 8.13 -19.26 5.47
N CYS A 146 6.89 -19.47 5.93
CA CYS A 146 6.62 -19.93 7.28
C CYS A 146 7.19 -21.34 7.51
N GLY A 147 7.08 -22.23 6.52
CA GLY A 147 7.66 -23.58 6.58
C GLY A 147 9.20 -23.56 6.58
N ILE A 148 9.82 -22.69 5.78
CA ILE A 148 11.28 -22.51 5.77
C ILE A 148 11.79 -21.96 7.11
N ASP A 149 11.11 -20.95 7.68
CA ASP A 149 11.43 -20.40 9.00
C ASP A 149 11.31 -21.47 10.10
N ALA A 150 10.25 -22.28 10.06
CA ALA A 150 10.06 -23.39 10.99
C ALA A 150 11.14 -24.49 10.84
N ALA A 151 11.55 -24.82 9.60
CA ALA A 151 12.57 -25.82 9.34
C ALA A 151 13.98 -25.37 9.79
N LEU A 152 14.27 -24.07 9.72
CA LEU A 152 15.54 -23.50 10.16
C LEU A 152 15.60 -23.24 11.66
N GLY A 153 14.46 -23.20 12.36
CA GLY A 153 14.39 -23.14 13.82
C GLY A 153 14.97 -21.87 14.44
N LEU A 154 15.04 -20.76 13.69
CA LEU A 154 15.64 -19.50 14.14
C LEU A 154 14.62 -18.65 14.93
N GLU A 155 15.11 -17.90 15.92
CA GLU A 155 14.31 -16.97 16.74
C GLU A 155 13.99 -15.67 15.97
N THR A 156 13.31 -15.77 14.84
CA THR A 156 12.87 -14.59 14.09
C THR A 156 11.74 -13.86 14.83
N PRO A 157 11.60 -12.52 14.64
CA PRO A 157 10.53 -11.77 15.28
C PRO A 157 9.17 -12.19 14.69
N LYS A 158 8.39 -12.90 15.50
CA LYS A 158 7.07 -13.45 15.13
C LYS A 158 5.93 -12.48 15.43
N LEU A 159 4.76 -12.73 14.84
CA LEU A 159 3.55 -11.96 15.08
C LEU A 159 3.09 -12.09 16.54
N LEU A 160 3.18 -11.00 17.30
CA LEU A 160 2.75 -10.94 18.69
C LEU A 160 1.26 -10.61 18.76
N VAL A 161 0.43 -11.64 18.91
CA VAL A 161 -1.01 -11.49 19.15
C VAL A 161 -1.29 -11.76 20.63
N PRO A 162 -1.95 -10.83 21.36
CA PRO A 162 -2.36 -11.08 22.73
C PRO A 162 -3.42 -12.19 22.78
N GLU A 163 -3.33 -13.08 23.77
CA GLU A 163 -4.26 -14.21 23.92
C GLU A 163 -5.58 -13.78 24.60
N THR A 164 -5.61 -12.61 25.24
CA THR A 164 -6.77 -12.08 25.95
C THR A 164 -7.04 -10.64 25.55
N PHE A 165 -8.32 -10.29 25.39
CA PHE A 165 -8.73 -8.90 25.23
C PHE A 165 -8.55 -8.15 26.55
N GLN A 166 -7.63 -7.20 26.58
CA GLN A 166 -7.40 -6.33 27.73
C GLN A 166 -7.46 -4.87 27.30
N PRO A 167 -8.03 -3.97 28.12
CA PRO A 167 -7.97 -2.53 27.87
C PRO A 167 -6.51 -2.04 27.96
N THR A 168 -6.17 -1.01 27.19
CA THR A 168 -4.81 -0.42 27.15
C THR A 168 -4.32 0.01 28.54
N ASN A 169 -5.24 0.34 29.44
CA ASN A 169 -4.95 0.59 30.84
C ASN A 169 -5.81 -0.35 31.69
N PRO A 170 -5.23 -1.20 32.56
CA PRO A 170 -5.98 -2.15 33.38
C PRO A 170 -6.92 -1.47 34.39
N LYS A 171 -6.74 -0.18 34.68
CA LYS A 171 -7.60 0.60 35.59
C LYS A 171 -8.82 1.23 34.92
N ARG A 172 -8.99 1.05 33.61
CA ARG A 172 -10.01 1.72 32.80
C ARG A 172 -11.10 0.73 32.37
N ASP A 173 -12.35 1.14 32.56
CA ASP A 173 -13.52 0.44 32.01
C ASP A 173 -13.63 0.65 30.48
N TRP A 174 -14.30 -0.28 29.80
CA TRP A 174 -14.48 -0.23 28.34
C TRP A 174 -15.29 0.98 27.87
N LEU A 175 -16.20 1.51 28.70
CA LEU A 175 -16.97 2.72 28.40
C LEU A 175 -16.34 3.91 29.13
N VAL A 176 -15.99 4.95 28.37
CA VAL A 176 -15.46 6.20 28.93
C VAL A 176 -16.60 7.18 29.12
N PHE A 177 -16.89 7.53 30.37
CA PHE A 177 -17.87 8.57 30.65
C PHE A 177 -17.32 9.94 30.23
N PRO A 178 -18.06 10.71 29.41
CA PRO A 178 -17.58 11.98 28.86
C PRO A 178 -17.52 13.11 29.89
N PHE A 179 -18.25 13.00 31.00
CA PHE A 179 -18.39 14.05 32.02
C PHE A 179 -17.83 13.57 33.36
N GLY A 180 -17.06 14.42 34.04
CA GLY A 180 -16.75 14.26 35.47
C GLY A 180 -15.27 14.37 35.87
N ALA A 181 -14.32 14.17 34.95
CA ALA A 181 -12.89 14.21 35.28
C ALA A 181 -12.21 15.57 35.00
N ASN A 182 -12.74 16.36 34.06
CA ASN A 182 -12.07 17.53 33.50
C ASN A 182 -12.83 18.83 33.79
N PRO A 183 -12.12 19.96 34.00
CA PRO A 183 -12.72 21.29 34.04
C PRO A 183 -13.57 21.62 32.80
N TRP A 184 -14.63 22.43 32.99
CA TRP A 184 -15.59 22.75 31.93
C TRP A 184 -14.98 23.44 30.70
N TRP A 185 -13.90 24.21 30.87
CA TRP A 185 -13.22 24.93 29.79
C TRP A 185 -12.50 23.98 28.81
N ILE A 186 -12.15 22.76 29.24
CA ILE A 186 -11.53 21.76 28.37
C ILE A 186 -12.51 21.31 27.27
N TYR A 187 -13.81 21.25 27.55
CA TYR A 187 -14.80 20.89 26.54
C TYR A 187 -14.84 21.93 25.40
N LEU A 188 -14.76 23.23 25.73
CA LEU A 188 -14.68 24.28 24.73
C LEU A 188 -13.37 24.23 23.94
N VAL A 189 -12.23 24.08 24.61
CA VAL A 189 -10.92 23.99 23.95
C VAL A 189 -10.85 22.75 23.04
N SER A 190 -11.50 21.64 23.43
CA SER A 190 -11.53 20.39 22.63
C SER A 190 -12.26 20.52 21.29
N SER A 191 -13.09 21.55 21.12
CA SER A 191 -13.76 21.81 19.83
C SER A 191 -12.76 22.15 18.71
N VAL A 192 -11.66 22.85 19.03
CA VAL A 192 -10.63 23.25 18.07
C VAL A 192 -9.92 22.04 17.43
N PRO A 193 -9.32 21.10 18.20
CA PRO A 193 -8.74 19.89 17.62
C PRO A 193 -9.80 18.96 17.00
N ALA A 194 -11.04 18.96 17.51
CA ALA A 194 -12.12 18.17 16.92
C ALA A 194 -12.47 18.62 15.49
N ILE A 195 -12.53 19.94 15.25
CA ILE A 195 -12.74 20.49 13.89
C ILE A 195 -11.59 20.08 12.97
N LEU A 196 -10.34 20.21 13.43
CA LEU A 196 -9.16 19.82 12.66
C LEU A 196 -9.19 18.33 12.27
N VAL A 197 -9.47 17.45 13.22
CA VAL A 197 -9.60 16.00 12.99
C VAL A 197 -10.77 15.68 12.05
N THR A 198 -11.90 16.38 12.19
CA THR A 198 -13.05 16.19 11.29
C THR A 198 -12.67 16.51 9.84
N ILE A 199 -11.95 17.61 9.61
CA ILE A 199 -11.46 17.97 8.27
C ILE A 199 -10.48 16.91 7.74
N LEU A 200 -9.58 16.41 8.59
CA LEU A 200 -8.63 15.36 8.22
C LEU A 200 -9.33 14.07 7.78
N ILE A 201 -10.28 13.59 8.58
CA ILE A 201 -11.01 12.35 8.30
C ILE A 201 -11.92 12.54 7.08
N PHE A 202 -12.59 13.68 6.95
CA PHE A 202 -13.40 13.99 5.79
C PHE A 202 -12.57 13.92 4.50
N MET A 203 -11.42 14.58 4.49
CA MET A 203 -10.58 14.64 3.29
C MET A 203 -10.02 13.26 2.93
N ASP A 204 -9.52 12.50 3.91
CA ASP A 204 -9.01 11.14 3.67
C ASP A 204 -10.12 10.21 3.15
N GLN A 205 -11.30 10.22 3.77
CA GLN A 205 -12.44 9.42 3.33
C GLN A 205 -12.90 9.76 1.92
N GLN A 206 -13.04 11.05 1.58
CA GLN A 206 -13.49 11.46 0.24
C GLN A 206 -12.48 11.07 -0.84
N ILE A 207 -11.19 11.24 -0.57
CA ILE A 207 -10.13 10.85 -1.49
C ILE A 207 -10.17 9.33 -1.73
N THR A 208 -10.23 8.55 -0.65
CA THR A 208 -10.29 7.08 -0.77
C THR A 208 -11.51 6.65 -1.60
N ALA A 209 -12.67 7.26 -1.37
CA ALA A 209 -13.90 6.94 -2.08
C ALA A 209 -13.83 7.31 -3.57
N VAL A 210 -13.23 8.45 -3.93
CA VAL A 210 -13.05 8.84 -5.34
C VAL A 210 -12.07 7.91 -6.06
N ILE A 211 -11.00 7.50 -5.39
CA ILE A 211 -10.01 6.55 -5.94
C ILE A 211 -10.65 5.19 -6.21
N LEU A 212 -11.46 4.67 -5.29
CA LEU A 212 -12.09 3.36 -5.45
C LEU A 212 -13.20 3.37 -6.50
N ASN A 213 -13.93 4.48 -6.62
CA ASN A 213 -15.01 4.64 -7.59
C ASN A 213 -14.55 5.16 -8.96
N ARG A 214 -13.29 4.92 -9.33
CA ARG A 214 -12.77 5.34 -10.63
C ARG A 214 -13.46 4.57 -11.77
N LYS A 215 -13.83 5.26 -12.85
CA LYS A 215 -14.52 4.67 -14.01
C LYS A 215 -13.73 3.50 -14.66
N GLU A 216 -12.40 3.52 -14.54
CA GLU A 216 -11.49 2.45 -15.00
C GLU A 216 -11.89 1.07 -14.49
N TYR A 217 -12.40 0.99 -13.27
CA TYR A 217 -12.74 -0.25 -12.61
C TYR A 217 -14.05 -0.88 -13.11
N LYS A 218 -14.81 -0.16 -13.96
CA LYS A 218 -16.08 -0.62 -14.55
C LYS A 218 -17.03 -1.20 -13.50
N LEU A 219 -17.19 -0.49 -12.39
CA LEU A 219 -18.14 -0.84 -11.33
C LEU A 219 -19.56 -0.72 -11.87
N GLN A 220 -20.41 -1.67 -11.50
CA GLN A 220 -21.78 -1.76 -12.01
C GLN A 220 -22.78 -1.03 -11.11
N LYS A 221 -22.49 -0.92 -9.82
CA LYS A 221 -23.35 -0.21 -8.87
C LYS A 221 -22.91 1.24 -8.69
N GLY A 222 -23.90 2.10 -8.42
CA GLY A 222 -23.67 3.52 -8.15
C GLY A 222 -22.84 3.76 -6.88
N ALA A 223 -22.12 4.88 -6.86
CA ALA A 223 -21.27 5.30 -5.74
C ALA A 223 -22.10 5.93 -4.61
N GLY A 224 -21.76 5.59 -3.36
CA GLY A 224 -22.49 5.99 -2.15
C GLY A 224 -21.71 6.95 -1.23
N PHE A 225 -21.13 8.04 -1.75
CA PHE A 225 -20.23 8.92 -0.99
C PHE A 225 -20.81 9.45 0.33
N HIS A 226 -22.07 9.89 0.32
CA HIS A 226 -22.73 10.42 1.53
C HIS A 226 -23.04 9.34 2.56
N LEU A 227 -23.43 8.15 2.10
CA LEU A 227 -23.74 7.02 2.97
C LEU A 227 -22.46 6.53 3.66
N ASP A 228 -21.35 6.42 2.93
CA ASP A 228 -20.07 6.01 3.46
C ASP A 228 -19.58 6.99 4.55
N PHE A 229 -19.75 8.29 4.31
CA PHE A 229 -19.40 9.32 5.30
C PHE A 229 -20.28 9.25 6.56
N LEU A 230 -21.59 9.04 6.40
CA LEU A 230 -22.51 8.85 7.52
C LEU A 230 -22.11 7.64 8.36
N CYS A 231 -21.82 6.50 7.73
CA CYS A 231 -21.39 5.29 8.43
C CYS A 231 -20.09 5.51 9.23
N VAL A 232 -19.08 6.17 8.64
CA VAL A 232 -17.82 6.49 9.33
C VAL A 232 -18.06 7.43 10.52
N SER A 233 -18.92 8.44 10.37
CA SER A 233 -19.26 9.36 11.47
C SER A 233 -19.95 8.65 12.64
N LEU A 234 -20.87 7.72 12.37
CA LEU A 234 -21.54 6.94 13.40
C LEU A 234 -20.57 6.00 14.13
N LEU A 235 -19.68 5.34 13.39
CA LEU A 235 -18.63 4.50 13.98
C LEU A 235 -17.64 5.32 14.82
N MET A 236 -17.37 6.57 14.44
CA MET A 236 -16.52 7.48 15.21
C MET A 236 -17.14 7.83 16.56
N ILE A 237 -18.46 8.05 16.60
CA ILE A 237 -19.18 8.29 17.86
C ILE A 237 -19.04 7.06 18.77
N VAL A 238 -19.32 5.86 18.24
CA VAL A 238 -19.23 4.60 19.00
C VAL A 238 -17.80 4.35 19.51
N THR A 239 -16.79 4.48 18.65
CA THR A 239 -15.38 4.29 19.04
C THR A 239 -14.89 5.34 20.01
N SER A 240 -15.40 6.58 19.96
CA SER A 240 -15.08 7.62 20.93
C SER A 240 -15.61 7.29 22.33
N PHE A 241 -16.85 6.80 22.45
CA PHE A 241 -17.41 6.38 23.75
C PHE A 241 -16.70 5.15 24.32
N MET A 242 -16.28 4.22 23.46
CA MET A 242 -15.47 3.06 23.88
C MET A 242 -13.98 3.44 24.08
N GLY A 243 -13.60 4.67 23.70
CA GLY A 243 -12.23 5.19 23.57
C GLY A 243 -11.27 4.22 22.89
N LEU A 244 -11.75 3.64 21.78
CA LEU A 244 -10.99 2.91 20.77
C LEU A 244 -10.42 3.92 19.76
N PRO A 245 -9.32 3.59 19.06
CA PRO A 245 -8.80 4.44 18.00
C PRO A 245 -9.84 4.64 16.89
N TRP A 246 -9.92 5.84 16.34
CA TRP A 246 -10.77 6.13 15.20
C TRP A 246 -10.27 5.41 13.94
N TYR A 247 -11.22 4.95 13.12
CA TYR A 247 -10.93 4.25 11.88
C TYR A 247 -11.26 5.13 10.67
N VAL A 248 -10.40 5.04 9.65
CA VAL A 248 -10.59 5.65 8.33
C VAL A 248 -10.34 4.60 7.25
N SER A 249 -10.96 4.77 6.09
CA SER A 249 -10.78 3.87 4.95
C SER A 249 -9.32 3.80 4.52
N ALA A 250 -8.76 2.59 4.44
CA ALA A 250 -7.39 2.37 3.99
C ALA A 250 -7.38 2.09 2.48
N THR A 251 -6.86 3.02 1.69
CA THR A 251 -6.75 2.94 0.22
C THR A 251 -5.96 1.74 -0.29
N VAL A 252 -4.71 1.53 0.15
CA VAL A 252 -3.81 0.52 -0.43
C VAL A 252 -4.36 -0.89 -0.20
N ILE A 253 -4.89 -1.12 1.00
CA ILE A 253 -5.54 -2.38 1.36
C ILE A 253 -6.84 -2.56 0.56
N SER A 254 -7.63 -1.50 0.38
CA SER A 254 -8.87 -1.55 -0.39
C SER A 254 -8.61 -1.81 -1.88
N LEU A 255 -7.56 -1.21 -2.45
CA LEU A 255 -7.12 -1.47 -3.83
C LEU A 255 -6.63 -2.90 -4.00
N ALA A 256 -5.84 -3.42 -3.05
CA ALA A 256 -5.39 -4.82 -3.08
C ALA A 256 -6.58 -5.80 -2.99
N HIS A 257 -7.55 -5.51 -2.13
CA HIS A 257 -8.79 -6.29 -2.05
C HIS A 257 -9.58 -6.22 -3.37
N MET A 258 -9.69 -5.04 -3.98
CA MET A 258 -10.38 -4.87 -5.25
C MET A 258 -9.66 -5.59 -6.41
N ASP A 259 -8.33 -5.58 -6.44
CA ASP A 259 -7.53 -6.31 -7.44
C ASP A 259 -7.70 -7.83 -7.29
N SER A 260 -7.87 -8.34 -6.07
CA SER A 260 -8.20 -9.76 -5.85
C SER A 260 -9.58 -10.17 -6.41
N LEU A 261 -10.49 -9.20 -6.60
CA LEU A 261 -11.84 -9.39 -7.13
C LEU A 261 -11.95 -9.08 -8.64
N LYS A 262 -10.82 -8.81 -9.29
CA LYS A 262 -10.71 -8.50 -10.72
C LYS A 262 -11.14 -9.69 -11.58
N LYS A 263 -12.09 -9.45 -12.49
CA LYS A 263 -12.48 -10.42 -13.53
C LYS A 263 -11.68 -10.15 -14.80
N GLU A 264 -10.88 -11.15 -15.13
CA GLU A 264 -10.17 -11.26 -16.40
C GLU A 264 -10.95 -12.16 -17.35
N SER A 265 -10.90 -11.84 -18.64
CA SER A 265 -11.52 -12.66 -19.68
C SER A 265 -10.88 -14.05 -19.78
N THR A 266 -11.72 -15.07 -19.90
CA THR A 266 -11.31 -16.48 -20.00
C THR A 266 -10.94 -16.89 -21.43
N THR A 267 -11.30 -16.07 -22.42
CA THR A 267 -11.23 -16.39 -23.85
C THR A 267 -10.26 -15.43 -24.55
N SER A 268 -9.05 -15.30 -24.03
CA SER A 268 -7.94 -14.70 -24.79
C SER A 268 -7.27 -15.79 -25.61
N ALA A 269 -6.94 -15.49 -26.86
CA ALA A 269 -6.09 -16.37 -27.68
C ALA A 269 -4.76 -16.63 -26.94
N PRO A 270 -4.12 -17.81 -27.11
CA PRO A 270 -2.87 -18.13 -26.43
C PRO A 270 -1.79 -17.07 -26.71
N GLY A 271 -1.39 -16.32 -25.68
CA GLY A 271 -0.37 -15.25 -25.78
C GLY A 271 -0.91 -13.82 -25.74
N GLU A 272 -2.22 -13.60 -25.88
CA GLU A 272 -2.82 -12.27 -25.66
C GLU A 272 -3.07 -12.04 -24.16
N GLN A 273 -2.74 -10.85 -23.65
CA GLN A 273 -3.00 -10.51 -22.24
C GLN A 273 -4.51 -10.57 -21.96
N PRO A 274 -4.92 -11.09 -20.79
CA PRO A 274 -6.34 -11.19 -20.47
C PRO A 274 -6.98 -9.80 -20.45
N LYS A 275 -8.04 -9.61 -21.24
CA LYS A 275 -8.81 -8.35 -21.23
C LYS A 275 -9.55 -8.21 -19.90
N PHE A 276 -9.45 -7.03 -19.29
CA PHE A 276 -10.15 -6.67 -18.05
C PHE A 276 -11.64 -6.43 -18.32
N LEU A 277 -12.49 -7.27 -17.74
CA LEU A 277 -13.95 -7.21 -17.90
C LEU A 277 -14.60 -6.29 -16.87
N GLY A 278 -14.08 -6.27 -15.64
CA GLY A 278 -14.62 -5.49 -14.52
C GLY A 278 -14.29 -6.15 -13.18
N ILE A 279 -14.84 -5.63 -12.09
CA ILE A 279 -14.64 -6.16 -10.73
C ILE A 279 -15.89 -6.88 -10.23
N ARG A 280 -15.69 -7.95 -9.45
CA ARG A 280 -16.80 -8.62 -8.76
C ARG A 280 -17.12 -7.90 -7.46
N GLU A 281 -18.25 -7.19 -7.43
CA GLU A 281 -18.72 -6.53 -6.22
C GLU A 281 -19.31 -7.54 -5.22
N GLN A 282 -18.64 -7.75 -4.09
CA GLN A 282 -19.05 -8.67 -3.02
C GLN A 282 -19.09 -7.96 -1.68
N ARG A 283 -20.14 -8.22 -0.89
CA ARG A 283 -20.25 -7.76 0.50
C ARG A 283 -19.69 -8.76 1.51
N VAL A 284 -19.77 -10.05 1.17
CA VAL A 284 -19.40 -11.15 2.08
C VAL A 284 -17.90 -11.20 2.35
N THR A 285 -17.05 -10.95 1.35
CA THR A 285 -15.59 -11.03 1.53
C THR A 285 -15.09 -10.03 2.56
N GLY A 286 -15.53 -8.76 2.45
CA GLY A 286 -15.18 -7.70 3.41
C GLY A 286 -15.69 -8.04 4.82
N LEU A 287 -16.95 -8.44 4.95
CA LEU A 287 -17.53 -8.83 6.23
C LEU A 287 -16.80 -10.02 6.86
N MET A 288 -16.41 -11.03 6.06
CA MET A 288 -15.65 -12.18 6.53
C MET A 288 -14.25 -11.80 7.00
N VAL A 289 -13.56 -10.87 6.33
CA VAL A 289 -12.24 -10.39 6.78
C VAL A 289 -12.34 -9.74 8.16
N PHE A 290 -13.34 -8.90 8.41
CA PHE A 290 -13.53 -8.27 9.72
C PHE A 290 -13.94 -9.27 10.81
N ILE A 291 -14.80 -10.26 10.49
CA ILE A 291 -15.15 -11.34 11.42
C ILE A 291 -13.91 -12.17 11.77
N LEU A 292 -13.12 -12.59 10.78
CA LEU A 292 -11.87 -13.34 10.99
C LEU A 292 -10.85 -12.53 11.79
N THR A 293 -10.81 -11.21 11.60
CA THR A 293 -9.96 -10.31 12.42
C THR A 293 -10.42 -10.31 13.88
N GLY A 294 -11.73 -10.24 14.14
CA GLY A 294 -12.28 -10.38 15.50
C GLY A 294 -11.99 -11.75 16.14
N LEU A 295 -12.04 -12.82 15.34
CA LEU A 295 -11.75 -14.19 15.78
C LEU A 295 -10.24 -14.49 15.88
N SER A 296 -9.37 -13.58 15.45
CA SER A 296 -7.91 -13.81 15.39
C SER A 296 -7.28 -14.08 16.76
N VAL A 297 -7.89 -13.60 17.85
CA VAL A 297 -7.45 -13.87 19.23
C VAL A 297 -7.54 -15.37 19.56
N PHE A 298 -8.59 -16.06 19.10
CA PHE A 298 -8.70 -17.52 19.27
C PHE A 298 -7.71 -18.29 18.39
N LEU A 299 -7.29 -17.71 17.27
CA LEU A 299 -6.29 -18.26 16.36
C LEU A 299 -4.85 -17.85 16.73
N ALA A 300 -4.64 -17.13 17.84
CA ALA A 300 -3.33 -16.65 18.27
C ALA A 300 -2.24 -17.74 18.28
N PRO A 301 -2.48 -18.99 18.72
CA PRO A 301 -1.46 -20.05 18.69
C PRO A 301 -0.94 -20.34 17.27
N VAL A 302 -1.81 -20.24 16.25
CA VAL A 302 -1.45 -20.49 14.85
C VAL A 302 -0.78 -19.24 14.26
N LEU A 303 -1.33 -18.05 14.53
CA LEU A 303 -0.81 -16.79 13.98
C LEU A 303 0.59 -16.44 14.51
N LYS A 304 0.94 -16.88 15.72
CA LYS A 304 2.27 -16.71 16.30
C LYS A 304 3.39 -17.40 15.51
N PHE A 305 3.09 -18.35 14.63
CA PHE A 305 4.12 -18.97 13.79
C PHE A 305 4.55 -18.10 12.61
N ILE A 306 3.80 -17.04 12.28
CA ILE A 306 4.09 -16.22 11.11
C ILE A 306 5.20 -15.20 11.46
N PRO A 307 6.36 -15.25 10.79
CA PRO A 307 7.44 -14.30 11.00
C PRO A 307 7.09 -12.92 10.39
N MET A 308 7.37 -11.84 11.13
CA MET A 308 7.11 -10.46 10.68
C MET A 308 7.83 -10.10 9.36
N PRO A 309 9.09 -10.51 9.09
CA PRO A 309 9.77 -10.23 7.84
C PRO A 309 9.02 -10.72 6.59
N VAL A 310 8.29 -11.83 6.70
CA VAL A 310 7.47 -12.38 5.61
C VAL A 310 6.28 -11.47 5.31
N LEU A 311 5.59 -10.99 6.35
CA LEU A 311 4.49 -10.04 6.21
C LEU A 311 4.96 -8.73 5.58
N TYR A 312 6.15 -8.24 5.97
CA TYR A 312 6.76 -7.07 5.34
C TYR A 312 7.02 -7.26 3.84
N GLY A 313 7.51 -8.43 3.42
CA GLY A 313 7.72 -8.73 2.00
C GLY A 313 6.41 -8.68 1.21
N ILE A 314 5.31 -9.15 1.79
CA ILE A 314 3.99 -9.13 1.18
C ILE A 314 3.39 -7.73 1.16
N PHE A 315 3.53 -6.96 2.24
CA PHE A 315 3.13 -5.54 2.25
C PHE A 315 3.88 -4.75 1.18
N PHE A 316 5.17 -5.03 1.00
CA PHE A 316 5.98 -4.41 -0.05
C PHE A 316 5.51 -4.82 -1.45
N TYR A 317 5.21 -6.11 -1.66
CA TYR A 317 4.62 -6.60 -2.92
C TYR A 317 3.28 -5.92 -3.23
N MET A 318 2.36 -5.81 -2.26
CA MET A 318 1.10 -5.11 -2.44
C MET A 318 1.31 -3.64 -2.78
N GLY A 319 2.33 -2.98 -2.18
CA GLY A 319 2.74 -1.63 -2.53
C GLY A 319 3.20 -1.51 -3.99
N ILE A 320 4.09 -2.39 -4.45
CA ILE A 320 4.56 -2.38 -5.86
C ILE A 320 3.40 -2.64 -6.82
N SER A 321 2.55 -3.63 -6.53
CA SER A 321 1.41 -3.98 -7.38
C SER A 321 0.45 -2.80 -7.50
N ALA A 322 0.14 -2.13 -6.40
CA ALA A 322 -0.71 -0.95 -6.40
C ALA A 322 -0.06 0.26 -7.13
N LEU A 323 1.27 0.43 -7.08
CA LEU A 323 1.98 1.45 -7.88
C LEU A 323 1.89 1.16 -9.38
N SER A 324 2.01 -0.10 -9.79
CA SER A 324 1.99 -0.50 -11.20
C SER A 324 0.65 -0.24 -11.89
N SER A 325 -0.44 -0.13 -11.13
CA SER A 325 -1.78 0.16 -11.65
C SER A 325 -2.03 1.66 -11.88
N ILE A 326 -1.08 2.54 -11.56
CA ILE A 326 -1.25 3.99 -11.65
C ILE A 326 -0.65 4.50 -12.95
N GLN A 327 -1.40 5.32 -13.69
CA GLN A 327 -0.93 5.94 -14.94
C GLN A 327 0.33 6.79 -14.77
N PHE A 328 0.50 7.43 -13.61
CA PHE A 328 1.72 8.15 -13.28
C PHE A 328 2.96 7.25 -13.40
N MET A 329 2.87 5.99 -12.94
CA MET A 329 4.01 5.07 -12.99
C MET A 329 4.33 4.66 -14.43
N GLU A 330 3.32 4.48 -15.27
CA GLU A 330 3.50 4.23 -16.72
C GLU A 330 4.22 5.40 -17.39
N ARG A 331 3.82 6.65 -17.07
CA ARG A 331 4.47 7.85 -17.61
C ARG A 331 5.87 8.07 -17.07
N LEU A 332 6.12 7.70 -15.81
CA LEU A 332 7.46 7.70 -15.23
C LEU A 332 8.38 6.69 -15.92
N GLN A 333 7.88 5.49 -16.22
CA GLN A 333 8.63 4.50 -17.01
C GLN A 333 8.90 5.00 -18.43
N LEU A 334 7.95 5.72 -19.02
CA LEU A 334 8.07 6.34 -20.34
C LEU A 334 9.17 7.41 -20.37
N LEU A 335 9.45 8.11 -19.26
CA LEU A 335 10.59 9.03 -19.14
C LEU A 335 11.96 8.32 -19.26
N LEU A 336 12.04 7.09 -18.75
CA LEU A 336 13.27 6.28 -18.79
C LEU A 336 13.38 5.44 -20.07
N MET A 337 12.33 5.41 -20.90
CA MET A 337 12.27 4.60 -22.10
C MET A 337 12.77 5.38 -23.33
N PRO A 338 13.68 4.81 -24.16
CA PRO A 338 14.06 5.46 -25.41
C PRO A 338 12.89 5.47 -26.40
N ALA A 339 12.74 6.56 -27.16
CA ALA A 339 11.63 6.80 -28.08
C ALA A 339 11.39 5.66 -29.10
N LYS A 340 12.40 4.85 -29.40
CA LYS A 340 12.31 3.73 -30.36
C LYS A 340 11.53 2.52 -29.82
N HIS A 341 11.52 2.28 -28.51
CA HIS A 341 10.88 1.10 -27.91
C HIS A 341 9.50 1.40 -27.34
N GLN A 342 8.96 2.58 -27.62
CA GLN A 342 7.79 3.08 -26.94
C GLN A 342 6.54 2.24 -27.25
N PRO A 343 5.77 1.84 -26.23
CA PRO A 343 4.50 1.16 -26.45
C PRO A 343 3.45 2.09 -27.06
N ASP A 344 2.51 1.51 -27.81
CA ASP A 344 1.45 2.22 -28.53
C ASP A 344 0.33 2.72 -27.59
N PHE A 345 0.63 3.68 -26.71
CA PHE A 345 -0.42 4.33 -25.93
C PHE A 345 -1.21 5.32 -26.80
N ILE A 346 -2.54 5.30 -26.73
CA ILE A 346 -3.44 6.15 -27.54
C ILE A 346 -3.14 7.65 -27.34
N TYR A 347 -2.78 8.08 -26.13
CA TYR A 347 -2.48 9.49 -25.85
C TYR A 347 -1.20 10.00 -26.53
N LEU A 348 -0.24 9.11 -26.85
CA LEU A 348 1.00 9.47 -27.55
C LEU A 348 0.77 9.85 -29.01
N ARG A 349 -0.37 9.44 -29.59
CA ARG A 349 -0.76 9.83 -30.95
C ARG A 349 -1.22 11.28 -31.03
N HIS A 350 -1.75 11.81 -29.93
CA HIS A 350 -2.36 13.14 -29.89
C HIS A 350 -1.49 14.20 -29.20
N VAL A 351 -0.54 13.80 -28.33
CA VAL A 351 0.28 14.74 -27.56
C VAL A 351 1.77 14.50 -27.82
N PRO A 352 2.55 15.53 -28.17
CA PRO A 352 3.98 15.37 -28.39
C PRO A 352 4.73 15.00 -27.10
N LEU A 353 5.71 14.11 -27.23
CA LEU A 353 6.51 13.55 -26.12
C LEU A 353 7.08 14.60 -25.15
N ARG A 354 7.55 15.74 -25.66
CA ARG A 354 8.14 16.81 -24.84
C ARG A 354 7.16 17.35 -23.80
N GLN A 355 5.88 17.48 -24.16
CA GLN A 355 4.85 17.95 -23.24
C GLN A 355 4.50 16.90 -22.19
N VAL A 356 4.50 15.62 -22.57
CA VAL A 356 4.33 14.50 -21.63
C VAL A 356 5.46 14.50 -20.61
N HIS A 357 6.72 14.63 -21.03
CA HIS A 357 7.85 14.70 -20.12
C HIS A 357 7.79 15.93 -19.20
N LEU A 358 7.46 17.11 -19.74
CA LEU A 358 7.29 18.33 -18.93
C LEU A 358 6.20 18.16 -17.86
N TYR A 359 5.06 17.59 -18.24
CA TYR A 359 3.97 17.29 -17.31
C TYR A 359 4.43 16.31 -16.21
N THR A 360 5.08 15.21 -16.58
CA THR A 360 5.60 14.25 -15.59
C THR A 360 6.64 14.85 -14.66
N PHE A 361 7.49 15.75 -15.16
CA PHE A 361 8.49 16.43 -14.35
C PHE A 361 7.84 17.34 -13.29
N ILE A 362 6.81 18.10 -13.68
CA ILE A 362 6.01 18.91 -12.75
C ILE A 362 5.37 18.02 -11.68
N GLN A 363 4.82 16.86 -12.07
CA GLN A 363 4.24 15.91 -11.12
C GLN A 363 5.26 15.34 -10.13
N ILE A 364 6.47 14.98 -10.59
CA ILE A 364 7.56 14.48 -9.73
C ILE A 364 8.01 15.58 -8.75
N PHE A 365 8.18 16.82 -9.24
CA PHE A 365 8.55 17.95 -8.40
C PHE A 365 7.49 18.20 -7.32
N CYS A 366 6.22 18.16 -7.71
CA CYS A 366 5.09 18.30 -6.81
C CYS A 366 5.09 17.21 -5.73
N LEU A 367 5.27 15.95 -6.11
CA LEU A 367 5.40 14.83 -5.19
C LEU A 367 6.59 15.00 -4.22
N ALA A 368 7.74 15.48 -4.70
CA ALA A 368 8.91 15.71 -3.86
C ALA A 368 8.65 16.78 -2.79
N VAL A 369 7.93 17.85 -3.14
CA VAL A 369 7.50 18.89 -2.18
C VAL A 369 6.55 18.29 -1.13
N LEU A 370 5.57 17.48 -1.55
CA LEU A 370 4.66 16.79 -0.62
C LEU A 370 5.43 15.86 0.33
N TRP A 371 6.39 15.09 -0.19
CA TRP A 371 7.24 14.22 0.62
C TRP A 371 8.00 15.03 1.68
N LEU A 372 8.63 16.14 1.29
CA LEU A 372 9.43 16.96 2.19
C LEU A 372 8.58 17.53 3.33
N ILE A 373 7.42 18.10 3.01
CA ILE A 373 6.50 18.66 4.01
C ILE A 373 6.01 17.56 4.95
N LYS A 374 5.64 16.40 4.42
CA LYS A 374 5.17 15.27 5.22
C LYS A 374 6.23 14.69 6.16
N SER A 375 7.51 14.79 5.83
CA SER A 375 8.61 14.38 6.71
C SER A 375 8.74 15.27 7.96
N THR A 376 8.03 16.39 8.02
CA THR A 376 8.03 17.31 9.17
C THR A 376 6.78 17.13 10.04
N ALA A 377 6.77 17.72 11.23
CA ALA A 377 5.61 17.73 12.13
C ALA A 377 4.37 18.43 11.53
N ALA A 378 4.52 19.14 10.40
CA ALA A 378 3.43 19.78 9.68
C ALA A 378 2.51 18.80 8.92
N ALA A 379 2.71 17.48 9.03
CA ALA A 379 1.87 16.45 8.42
C ALA A 379 0.37 16.57 8.75
N ILE A 380 0.02 17.25 9.85
CA ILE A 380 -1.37 17.53 10.25
C ILE A 380 -2.07 18.48 9.25
N ILE A 381 -1.34 19.28 8.47
CA ILE A 381 -1.88 20.23 7.47
C ILE A 381 -2.13 19.53 6.12
N PHE A 382 -1.97 18.20 6.05
CA PHE A 382 -2.12 17.39 4.85
C PHE A 382 -3.33 17.72 3.95
N PRO A 383 -4.55 17.97 4.47
CA PRO A 383 -5.69 18.27 3.62
C PRO A 383 -5.59 19.61 2.90
N LEU A 384 -5.01 20.62 3.55
CA LEU A 384 -4.78 21.95 2.94
C LEU A 384 -3.70 21.87 1.86
N MET A 385 -2.70 21.02 2.06
CA MET A 385 -1.67 20.73 1.07
C MET A 385 -2.27 20.10 -0.20
N LEU A 386 -3.21 19.16 -0.05
CA LEU A 386 -3.94 18.58 -1.19
C LEU A 386 -4.80 19.59 -1.94
N LEU A 387 -5.44 20.53 -1.24
CA LEU A 387 -6.14 21.64 -1.89
C LEU A 387 -5.17 22.53 -2.69
N ALA A 388 -3.98 22.78 -2.16
CA ALA A 388 -2.94 23.49 -2.90
C ALA A 388 -2.52 22.75 -4.18
N LEU A 389 -2.51 21.41 -4.17
CA LEU A 389 -2.30 20.62 -5.39
C LEU A 389 -3.37 20.92 -6.43
N VAL A 390 -4.65 20.95 -6.05
CA VAL A 390 -5.74 21.33 -6.98
C VAL A 390 -5.51 22.70 -7.58
N GLY A 391 -5.01 23.65 -6.78
CA GLY A 391 -4.56 24.96 -7.27
C GLY A 391 -3.43 24.86 -8.32
N ILE A 392 -2.42 24.01 -8.09
CA ILE A 392 -1.35 23.74 -9.06
C ILE A 392 -1.92 23.14 -10.35
N ARG A 393 -2.92 22.25 -10.29
CA ARG A 393 -3.61 21.76 -11.50
C ARG A 393 -4.31 22.87 -12.25
N LYS A 394 -4.99 23.76 -11.54
CA LYS A 394 -5.62 24.92 -12.20
C LYS A 394 -4.57 25.82 -12.85
N ALA A 395 -3.40 25.98 -12.21
CA ALA A 395 -2.30 26.73 -12.78
C ALA A 395 -1.68 26.07 -14.03
N MET A 396 -1.69 24.73 -14.13
CA MET A 396 -1.21 24.02 -15.32
C MET A 396 -2.04 24.30 -16.58
N GLU A 397 -3.29 24.75 -16.45
CA GLU A 397 -4.10 25.20 -17.58
C GLU A 397 -3.54 26.46 -18.27
N TYR A 398 -2.66 27.23 -17.61
CA TYR A 398 -1.97 28.37 -18.23
C TYR A 398 -0.77 27.94 -19.09
N ILE A 399 -0.17 26.77 -18.81
CA ILE A 399 1.06 26.29 -19.46
C ILE A 399 0.73 25.36 -20.64
N PHE A 400 -0.36 24.59 -20.54
CA PHE A 400 -0.76 23.58 -21.53
C PHE A 400 -2.11 23.91 -22.17
N SER A 401 -2.28 23.56 -23.45
CA SER A 401 -3.59 23.64 -24.10
C SER A 401 -4.60 22.69 -23.43
N LEU A 402 -5.86 23.09 -23.34
CA LEU A 402 -6.92 22.30 -22.72
C LEU A 402 -7.09 20.91 -23.36
N GLN A 403 -6.87 20.80 -24.67
CA GLN A 403 -6.89 19.51 -25.37
C GLN A 403 -5.73 18.59 -24.94
N HIS A 404 -4.51 19.09 -24.81
CA HIS A 404 -3.40 18.25 -24.33
C HIS A 404 -3.61 17.82 -22.89
N LEU A 405 -4.13 18.70 -22.03
CA LEU A 405 -4.42 18.37 -20.64
C LEU A 405 -5.54 17.34 -20.51
N SER A 406 -6.58 17.39 -21.35
CA SER A 406 -7.66 16.37 -21.32
C SER A 406 -7.16 14.99 -21.74
N TRP A 407 -6.28 14.88 -22.74
CA TRP A 407 -5.66 13.59 -23.07
C TRP A 407 -4.73 13.06 -21.97
N LEU A 408 -4.16 13.95 -21.15
CA LEU A 408 -3.26 13.60 -20.04
C LEU A 408 -4.00 13.41 -18.69
N ASP A 409 -5.21 13.94 -18.50
CA ASP A 409 -5.95 13.81 -17.24
C ASP A 409 -7.21 12.95 -17.36
N ASP A 410 -7.78 12.82 -18.56
CA ASP A 410 -9.06 12.19 -18.80
C ASP A 410 -8.87 10.76 -19.32
N ILE A 411 -9.22 9.82 -18.47
CA ILE A 411 -9.11 8.40 -18.71
C ILE A 411 -10.49 7.94 -19.13
N MET A 412 -10.88 8.34 -20.34
CA MET A 412 -12.15 7.88 -20.87
C MET A 412 -11.99 6.43 -21.32
N PRO A 413 -12.88 5.51 -20.91
CA PRO A 413 -12.97 4.23 -21.58
C PRO A 413 -13.27 4.50 -23.06
N GLU A 414 -12.41 4.02 -23.95
CA GLU A 414 -12.52 4.21 -25.40
C GLU A 414 -13.90 3.86 -25.98
N LYS A 415 -14.68 3.04 -25.28
CA LYS A 415 -16.03 2.65 -25.70
C LYS A 415 -17.01 3.82 -25.68
N ASP A 416 -16.97 4.65 -24.64
CA ASP A 416 -17.90 5.78 -24.53
C ASP A 416 -17.47 6.89 -25.50
N LYS A 417 -16.15 7.10 -25.75
CA LYS A 417 -15.70 8.03 -26.80
C LYS A 417 -16.04 7.53 -28.19
N LYS A 418 -15.87 6.23 -28.47
CA LYS A 418 -16.21 5.65 -29.78
C LYS A 418 -17.71 5.67 -30.03
N GLU A 419 -18.52 5.38 -29.02
CA GLU A 419 -19.97 5.48 -29.12
C GLU A 419 -20.43 6.94 -29.27
N GLU A 420 -19.81 7.89 -28.57
CA GLU A 420 -20.09 9.32 -28.75
C GLU A 420 -19.58 9.85 -30.10
N GLU A 421 -18.39 9.46 -30.55
CA GLU A 421 -17.86 9.82 -31.88
C GLU A 421 -18.69 9.17 -32.99
N GLU A 422 -19.14 7.92 -32.84
CA GLU A 422 -20.05 7.29 -33.79
C GLU A 422 -21.44 7.95 -33.77
N LYS A 423 -21.94 8.36 -32.60
CA LYS A 423 -23.20 9.12 -32.51
C LYS A 423 -23.06 10.50 -33.15
N LEU A 424 -21.96 11.19 -32.91
CA LEU A 424 -21.69 12.52 -33.47
C LEU A 424 -21.51 12.45 -34.98
N LYS A 425 -20.82 11.42 -35.50
CA LYS A 425 -20.73 11.14 -36.94
C LYS A 425 -22.10 10.85 -37.54
N ARG A 426 -22.91 10.00 -36.90
CA ARG A 426 -24.29 9.73 -37.37
C ARG A 426 -25.17 10.98 -37.40
N ILE A 427 -25.00 11.90 -36.45
CA ILE A 427 -25.73 13.18 -36.42
C ILE A 427 -25.23 14.10 -37.55
N GLN A 428 -23.91 14.20 -37.77
CA GLN A 428 -23.33 14.97 -38.88
C GLN A 428 -23.75 14.43 -40.25
N ASP A 429 -23.74 13.10 -40.43
CA ASP A 429 -24.17 12.45 -41.67
C ASP A 429 -25.68 12.66 -41.92
N GLN A 430 -26.49 12.77 -40.85
CA GLN A 430 -27.93 13.08 -40.94
C GLN A 430 -28.19 14.56 -41.28
N ASP A 431 -27.48 15.49 -40.66
CA ASP A 431 -27.59 16.92 -40.94
C ASP A 431 -27.13 17.26 -42.37
N GLU A 432 -26.11 16.58 -42.90
CA GLU A 432 -25.70 16.70 -44.31
C GLU A 432 -26.77 16.13 -45.26
N SER A 433 -27.37 14.97 -44.96
CA SER A 433 -28.42 14.39 -45.81
C SER A 433 -29.72 15.22 -45.85
N ASP A 434 -30.11 15.83 -44.73
CA ASP A 434 -31.31 16.69 -44.68
C ASP A 434 -31.08 18.03 -45.42
N SER A 435 -29.83 18.47 -45.54
CA SER A 435 -29.45 19.66 -46.30
C SER A 435 -29.42 19.43 -47.82
N GLU A 436 -28.98 18.25 -48.27
CA GLU A 436 -28.98 17.86 -49.69
C GLU A 436 -30.40 17.64 -50.24
N ASP A 437 -31.31 17.07 -49.45
CA ASP A 437 -32.73 16.91 -49.83
C ASP A 437 -33.47 18.25 -49.92
N THR A 438 -33.02 19.27 -49.18
CA THR A 438 -33.59 20.62 -49.23
C THR A 438 -33.08 21.44 -50.43
N GLU A 439 -31.83 21.23 -50.87
CA GLU A 439 -31.29 21.86 -52.09
C GLU A 439 -31.90 21.27 -53.38
N LEU A 440 -32.31 20.00 -53.38
CA LEU A 440 -33.00 19.37 -54.52
C LEU A 440 -34.46 19.82 -54.70
N MET A 441 -35.09 20.40 -53.68
CA MET A 441 -36.46 20.93 -53.75
C MET A 441 -36.55 22.38 -54.26
N TYR A 442 -35.41 23.05 -54.51
CA TYR A 442 -35.33 24.46 -54.93
C TYR A 442 -34.73 24.68 -56.34
N GLN A 443 -34.84 23.71 -57.25
CA GLN A 443 -34.62 23.96 -58.68
C GLN A 443 -35.92 24.36 -59.38
N GLU A 444 -36.02 25.66 -59.67
CA GLU A 444 -37.08 26.33 -60.43
C GLU A 444 -37.31 25.68 -61.81
N LYS A 445 -38.57 25.32 -62.11
CA LYS A 445 -39.00 24.98 -63.48
C LYS A 445 -38.92 26.21 -64.38
N GLY A 446 -37.93 26.25 -65.26
CA GLY A 446 -37.88 27.18 -66.40
C GLY A 446 -38.91 26.79 -67.50
N PRO A 447 -39.34 27.74 -68.35
CA PRO A 447 -40.45 27.53 -69.28
C PRO A 447 -40.04 26.71 -70.51
N GLU A 448 -40.84 25.70 -70.86
CA GLU A 448 -40.70 24.95 -72.12
C GLU A 448 -41.27 25.75 -73.30
N ILE A 449 -40.41 26.09 -74.27
CA ILE A 449 -40.80 26.63 -75.57
C ILE A 449 -40.96 25.45 -76.53
N ASN A 450 -42.18 25.20 -76.99
CA ASN A 450 -42.47 24.18 -78.00
C ASN A 450 -42.43 24.78 -79.41
N ILE A 451 -41.47 24.36 -80.22
CA ILE A 451 -41.41 24.61 -81.66
C ILE A 451 -42.10 23.43 -82.35
N SER A 452 -43.23 23.70 -83.02
CA SER A 452 -43.91 22.72 -83.87
C SER A 452 -43.15 22.54 -85.19
N VAL A 453 -42.74 21.30 -85.48
CA VAL A 453 -42.41 20.86 -86.84
C VAL A 453 -43.26 19.63 -87.16
N ASN A 454 -44.22 19.86 -88.07
CA ASN A 454 -45.13 18.97 -88.80
C ASN A 454 -46.05 18.02 -88.02
#